data_AF-A0A952PSF1-F1
#
_entry.id   AF-A0A952PSF1-F1
#
_cell.length_a   1.000
_cell.length_b   1.000
_cell.length_c   1.000
_cell.angle_alpha   90.00
_cell.angle_beta   90.00
_cell.angle_gamma   90.00
#
_symmetry.space_group_name_H-M   'P 1'
#
loop_
_entity.id
_entity.type
_entity.pdbx_description
1 polymer ?
#
loop_
_entity_poly.entity_id
_entity_poly.type
_entity_poly.pdbx_seq_one_letter_code
_entity_poly.pdbx_strand_id
1 'polypeptide(L)'
;MQLLTKSPTMFARDNEDTRPELVSVSDSGSWILSLPIDLREHQPELERLLMKVFNNLPKSPDNVALAKQMSINWCVSKCKQNGLRFEDCLNSIRH
;
A
#
# COMPACT_ATOMS: atom_id res chain seq x y z
N MET A 1 8.97 -30.35 27.96
CA MET A 1 7.77 -29.94 27.18
C MET A 1 7.54 -28.47 27.44
N GLN A 2 7.42 -27.66 26.38
CA GLN A 2 6.95 -26.25 26.36
C GLN A 2 7.98 -25.21 26.91
N LEU A 3 8.17 -24.00 26.35
CA LEU A 3 7.55 -23.28 25.23
C LEU A 3 8.64 -22.57 24.41
N LEU A 4 8.61 -22.73 23.08
CA LEU A 4 9.28 -21.83 22.14
C LEU A 4 8.55 -20.49 22.18
N THR A 5 9.13 -19.51 22.86
CA THR A 5 8.70 -18.11 22.76
C THR A 5 9.03 -17.62 21.34
N LYS A 6 8.05 -17.74 20.43
CA LYS A 6 8.07 -17.00 19.17
C LYS A 6 8.06 -15.52 19.52
N SER A 7 9.21 -14.88 19.38
CA SER A 7 9.32 -13.42 19.39
C SER A 7 8.25 -12.85 18.46
N PRO A 8 7.46 -11.86 18.90
CA PRO A 8 6.54 -11.19 17.98
C PRO A 8 7.40 -10.57 16.88
N THR A 9 7.10 -10.92 15.64
CA THR A 9 7.61 -10.24 14.45
C THR A 9 7.39 -8.76 14.65
N MET A 10 8.45 -8.05 15.02
CA MET A 10 8.49 -6.62 15.13
C MET A 10 8.25 -6.11 13.71
N PHE A 11 7.03 -5.66 13.41
CA PHE A 11 6.75 -4.97 12.16
C PHE A 11 7.67 -3.75 12.14
N ALA A 12 8.66 -3.80 11.24
CA ALA A 12 9.69 -2.80 11.08
C ALA A 12 9.04 -1.41 11.02
N ARG A 13 9.19 -0.68 12.12
CA ARG A 13 8.92 0.74 12.23
C ARG A 13 10.19 1.44 11.76
N ASP A 14 10.45 1.39 10.46
CA ASP A 14 11.63 1.98 9.87
C ASP A 14 11.29 2.69 8.54
N ASN A 15 11.58 3.99 8.53
CA ASN A 15 11.47 5.00 7.47
C ASN A 15 10.07 5.41 7.01
N GLU A 16 9.55 6.46 7.65
CA GLU A 16 8.36 7.24 7.28
C GLU A 16 8.65 8.28 6.16
N ASP A 17 9.91 8.51 5.78
CA ASP A 17 10.27 9.67 4.95
C ASP A 17 10.64 9.38 3.47
N THR A 18 10.70 8.11 3.04
CA THR A 18 11.19 7.77 1.68
C THR A 18 10.32 6.81 0.87
N ARG A 19 9.21 6.33 1.43
CA ARG A 19 8.28 5.47 0.68
C ARG A 19 7.39 6.35 -0.20
N PRO A 20 7.30 6.08 -1.52
CA PRO A 20 6.42 6.84 -2.39
C PRO A 20 4.99 6.77 -1.85
N GLU A 21 4.32 7.91 -1.80
CA GLU A 21 2.93 7.99 -1.35
C GLU A 21 2.03 7.35 -2.41
N LEU A 22 1.74 6.06 -2.22
CA LEU A 22 0.88 5.30 -3.12
C LEU A 22 -0.56 5.80 -3.10
N VAL A 23 -1.05 6.24 -1.92
CA VAL A 23 -2.42 6.75 -1.76
C VAL A 23 -2.34 8.09 -1.07
N SER A 24 -2.83 9.12 -1.73
CA SER A 24 -2.99 10.46 -1.18
C SER A 24 -4.48 10.79 -1.06
N VAL A 25 -4.89 11.44 0.03
CA VAL A 25 -6.29 11.81 0.26
C VAL A 25 -6.36 13.32 0.44
N SER A 26 -7.24 13.97 -0.32
CA SER A 26 -7.46 15.41 -0.27
C SER A 26 -8.40 15.79 0.87
N ASP A 27 -8.37 17.08 1.23
CA ASP A 27 -9.26 17.66 2.24
C ASP A 27 -10.75 17.57 1.85
N SER A 28 -11.07 17.43 0.56
CA SER A 28 -12.43 17.20 0.06
C SER A 28 -12.91 15.76 0.28
N GLY A 29 -12.02 14.82 0.64
CA GLY A 29 -12.33 13.39 0.75
C GLY A 29 -12.21 12.65 -0.58
N SER A 30 -11.58 13.28 -1.58
CA SER A 30 -11.16 12.61 -2.80
C SER A 30 -9.83 11.91 -2.53
N TRP A 31 -9.56 10.79 -3.18
CA TRP A 31 -8.28 10.09 -3.04
C TRP A 31 -7.68 9.81 -4.41
N ILE A 32 -6.35 9.77 -4.45
CA ILE A 32 -5.55 9.54 -5.64
C ILE A 32 -4.66 8.33 -5.35
N LEU A 33 -4.63 7.40 -6.31
CA LEU A 33 -3.74 6.26 -6.29
C LEU A 33 -2.61 6.48 -7.30
N SER A 34 -1.38 6.51 -6.80
CA SER A 34 -0.16 6.62 -7.58
C SER A 34 0.52 5.25 -7.62
N LEU A 35 0.58 4.65 -8.81
CA LEU A 35 1.20 3.34 -9.02
C LEU A 35 2.42 3.40 -9.95
N PRO A 36 3.37 2.47 -9.78
CA PRO A 36 4.42 2.21 -10.76
C PRO A 36 3.86 1.98 -12.16
N ILE A 37 4.63 2.36 -13.19
CA ILE A 37 4.29 2.06 -14.59
C ILE A 37 4.03 0.55 -14.78
N ASP A 38 4.89 -0.28 -14.19
CA ASP A 38 4.82 -1.74 -14.27
C ASP A 38 3.56 -2.34 -13.62
N LEU A 39 2.87 -1.58 -12.77
CA LEU A 39 1.63 -2.01 -12.09
C LEU A 39 0.40 -1.25 -12.58
N ARG A 40 0.55 -0.30 -13.50
CA ARG A 40 -0.54 0.57 -13.98
C ARG A 40 -1.65 -0.22 -14.67
N GLU A 41 -1.30 -1.30 -15.37
CA GLU A 41 -2.29 -2.21 -15.98
C GLU A 41 -3.24 -2.86 -14.95
N HIS A 42 -2.79 -2.99 -13.70
CA HIS A 42 -3.54 -3.59 -12.60
C HIS A 42 -4.19 -2.53 -11.69
N GLN A 43 -4.05 -1.24 -12.00
CA GLN A 43 -4.65 -0.14 -11.26
C GLN A 43 -6.15 -0.33 -10.96
N PRO A 44 -7.01 -0.75 -11.92
CA PRO A 44 -8.43 -0.91 -11.67
C PRO A 44 -8.75 -1.98 -10.60
N GLU A 45 -7.87 -2.97 -10.42
CA GLU A 45 -8.02 -4.00 -9.39
C GLU A 45 -7.82 -3.39 -8.00
N LEU A 46 -6.75 -2.62 -7.82
CA LEU A 46 -6.46 -1.95 -6.57
C LEU A 46 -7.49 -0.87 -6.24
N GLU A 47 -7.92 -0.08 -7.23
CA GLU A 47 -8.97 0.93 -7.02
C GLU A 47 -10.28 0.31 -6.51
N ARG A 48 -10.68 -0.87 -7.01
CA ARG A 48 -11.87 -1.59 -6.51
C ARG A 48 -11.72 -2.02 -5.05
N LEU A 49 -10.52 -2.39 -4.63
CA LEU A 49 -10.25 -2.70 -3.22
C LEU A 49 -10.33 -1.44 -2.37
N LEU A 50 -9.71 -0.36 -2.81
CA LEU A 50 -9.71 0.92 -2.08
C LEU A 50 -11.09 1.57 -2.02
N MET A 51 -11.91 1.44 -3.06
CA MET A 51 -13.31 1.89 -3.03
C MET A 51 -14.10 1.22 -1.90
N LYS A 52 -13.81 -0.04 -1.56
CA LYS A 52 -14.47 -0.71 -0.42
C LYS A 52 -14.00 -0.15 0.92
N VAL A 53 -12.72 0.22 1.03
CA VAL A 53 -12.13 0.80 2.24
C VAL A 53 -12.68 2.20 2.50
N PHE A 54 -12.75 3.03 1.46
CA PHE A 54 -13.25 4.40 1.56
C PHE A 54 -14.78 4.51 1.49
N ASN A 55 -15.50 3.39 1.42
CA ASN A 55 -16.95 3.40 1.32
C ASN A 55 -17.56 4.07 2.57
N ASN A 56 -18.46 5.03 2.35
CA ASN A 56 -19.15 5.86 3.35
C ASN A 56 -18.29 6.86 4.16
N LEU A 57 -16.98 6.63 4.36
CA LEU A 57 -16.12 7.50 5.20
C LEU A 57 -14.69 7.67 4.63
N PRO A 58 -14.51 8.42 3.52
CA PRO A 58 -13.21 8.57 2.88
C PRO A 58 -12.17 9.33 3.73
N LYS A 59 -12.63 10.14 4.68
CA LYS A 59 -11.76 10.98 5.55
C LYS A 59 -11.42 10.33 6.89
N SER A 60 -11.94 9.12 7.17
CA SER A 60 -11.59 8.47 8.43
C SER A 60 -10.09 8.18 8.43
N PRO A 61 -9.33 8.66 9.43
CA PRO A 61 -7.89 8.41 9.50
C PRO A 61 -7.57 6.91 9.50
N ASP A 62 -8.45 6.09 10.09
CA ASP A 62 -8.34 4.63 10.08
C ASP A 62 -8.47 4.05 8.66
N ASN A 63 -9.40 4.58 7.86
CA ASN A 63 -9.58 4.14 6.48
C ASN A 63 -8.41 4.57 5.60
N VAL A 64 -7.86 5.77 5.83
CA VAL A 64 -6.66 6.26 5.14
C VAL A 64 -5.46 5.38 5.47
N ALA A 65 -5.23 5.10 6.75
CA ALA A 65 -4.14 4.22 7.19
C ALA A 65 -4.29 2.80 6.62
N LEU A 66 -5.51 2.25 6.66
CA LEU A 66 -5.81 0.95 6.09
C LEU A 66 -5.58 0.93 4.57
N ALA A 67 -6.05 1.93 3.84
CA ALA A 67 -5.84 2.07 2.40
C ALA A 67 -4.36 2.15 2.05
N LYS A 68 -3.58 2.96 2.77
CA LYS A 68 -2.12 3.05 2.59
C LYS A 68 -1.45 1.70 2.79
N GLN A 69 -1.77 1.00 3.89
CA GLN A 69 -1.19 -0.30 4.18
C GLN A 69 -1.61 -1.36 3.15
N MET A 70 -2.87 -1.37 2.72
CA MET A 70 -3.38 -2.31 1.72
C MET A 70 -2.71 -2.09 0.36
N SER A 71 -2.54 -0.83 -0.07
CA SER A 71 -1.85 -0.51 -1.32
C SER A 71 -0.40 -0.99 -1.30
N ILE A 72 0.33 -0.81 -0.19
CA ILE A 72 1.69 -1.33 -0.02
C ILE A 72 1.68 -2.85 -0.13
N ASN A 73 0.84 -3.54 0.64
CA ASN A 73 0.77 -5.00 0.67
C ASN A 73 0.40 -5.58 -0.71
N TRP A 74 -0.52 -4.93 -1.42
CA TRP A 74 -0.93 -5.32 -2.75
C TRP A 74 0.21 -5.14 -3.75
N CYS A 75 0.90 -4.00 -3.73
CA CYS A 75 2.04 -3.75 -4.62
C CYS A 75 3.17 -4.77 -4.40
N VAL A 76 3.51 -5.07 -3.13
CA VAL A 76 4.48 -6.13 -2.79
C VAL A 76 4.06 -7.47 -3.39
N SER A 77 2.77 -7.83 -3.24
CA SER A 77 2.23 -9.10 -3.72
C SER A 77 2.25 -9.20 -5.24
N LYS A 78 1.87 -8.11 -5.95
CA LYS A 78 1.87 -8.06 -7.41
C LYS A 78 3.26 -8.04 -8.01
N CYS A 79 4.19 -7.25 -7.46
CA CYS A 79 5.58 -7.27 -7.90
C CYS A 79 6.16 -8.68 -7.80
N LYS A 80 5.91 -9.39 -6.67
CA LYS A 80 6.34 -10.77 -6.51
C LYS A 80 5.72 -11.72 -7.54
N GLN A 81 4.44 -11.56 -7.87
CA GLN A 81 3.77 -12.36 -8.91
C GLN A 81 4.36 -12.13 -10.30
N ASN A 82 4.78 -10.90 -10.58
CA ASN A 82 5.40 -10.52 -11.86
C ASN A 82 6.92 -10.77 -11.90
N GLY A 83 7.50 -11.37 -10.84
CA GLY A 83 8.94 -11.62 -10.75
C GLY A 83 9.80 -10.37 -10.51
N LEU A 84 9.18 -9.25 -10.15
CA LEU A 84 9.85 -7.98 -9.86
C LEU A 84 10.14 -7.83 -8.36
N ARG A 85 11.25 -7.15 -8.02
CA ARG A 85 11.48 -6.74 -6.63
C ARG A 85 10.63 -5.52 -6.33
N PHE A 86 10.09 -5.46 -5.12
CA PHE A 86 9.23 -4.35 -4.70
C PHE A 86 9.93 -2.98 -4.77
N GLU A 87 11.21 -2.94 -4.43
CA GLU A 87 12.05 -1.74 -4.50
C GLU A 87 12.17 -1.22 -5.95
N ASP A 88 12.34 -2.13 -6.91
CA ASP A 88 12.45 -1.80 -8.33
C ASP A 88 11.11 -1.25 -8.87
N CYS A 89 9.98 -1.87 -8.48
CA CYS A 89 8.66 -1.34 -8.81
C CYS A 89 8.45 0.09 -8.27
N LEU A 90 8.85 0.35 -7.02
CA LEU A 90 8.62 1.66 -6.40
C LEU A 90 9.51 2.77 -6.96
N ASN A 91 10.69 2.43 -7.48
CA ASN A 91 11.57 3.40 -8.15
C ASN A 91 10.91 4.04 -9.37
N SER A 92 9.98 3.32 -10.03
CA SER A 92 9.19 3.82 -11.17
C SER A 92 8.17 4.91 -10.81
N ILE A 93 7.94 5.19 -9.52
CA ILE A 93 7.01 6.26 -9.06
C ILE A 93 7.72 7.61 -8.94
N ARG A 94 9.07 7.64 -8.91
CA ARG A 94 9.88 8.84 -8.68
C ARG A 94 10.24 9.65 -9.94
N HIS A 95 9.59 9.42 -11.07
CA HIS A 95 9.89 10.09 -12.34
C HIS A 95 8.76 10.99 -12.83
#